data_AF-T1EPR5-F1
#
_entry.id   AF-T1EPR5-F1
#
_cell.length_a   1.000
_cell.length_b   1.000
_cell.length_c   1.000
_cell.angle_alpha   90.00
_cell.angle_beta   90.00
_cell.angle_gamma   90.00
#
_symmetry.space_group_name_H-M   'P 1'
#
loop_
_entity.id
_entity.type
_entity.pdbx_description
1 polymer ?
#
loop_
_entity_poly.entity_id
_entity_poly.type
_entity_poly.pdbx_seq_one_letter_code
_entity_poly.pdbx_strand_id
1 'polypeptide(L)'
;MVWEAQTITECLFYLCAELGLVITSTLSSRERLHGCTHATKFVGFSARKHQDWFDENRPGILDLLQTKNKAHKNRLCNPDSPSLNLAWKESRTKVWHVLRCLENDWWINKTREIQGLVDTKIRKDFTTLSSLAQHSVHPVKSKDGLAVINNFEEIVLR
;
A
#
# COMPACT_ATOMS: atom_id res chain seq x y z
N MET A 1 -14.32 -10.08 1.11
CA MET A 1 -12.98 -9.60 0.70
C MET A 1 -12.14 -9.46 1.95
N VAL A 2 -11.52 -10.57 2.36
CA VAL A 2 -10.61 -10.65 3.50
C VAL A 2 -9.22 -10.65 2.88
N TRP A 3 -8.52 -9.52 2.91
CA TRP A 3 -7.13 -9.42 2.46
C TRP A 3 -6.27 -9.10 3.69
N GLU A 4 -5.80 -10.20 4.27
CA GLU A 4 -4.60 -10.45 5.08
C GLU A 4 -3.90 -9.24 5.72
N ALA A 5 -4.10 -9.13 7.04
CA ALA A 5 -3.35 -8.32 7.99
C ALA A 5 -1.87 -8.79 8.19
N GLN A 6 -1.24 -9.38 7.17
CA GLN A 6 0.08 -10.01 7.26
C GLN A 6 1.25 -9.06 6.98
N THR A 7 1.04 -7.91 6.35
CA THR A 7 2.12 -6.93 6.10
C THR A 7 2.32 -5.92 7.23
N ILE A 8 1.31 -5.70 8.07
CA ILE A 8 1.39 -4.77 9.22
C ILE A 8 2.09 -5.44 10.41
N THR A 9 1.93 -6.76 10.56
CA THR A 9 2.55 -7.53 11.65
C THR A 9 4.06 -7.65 11.51
N GLU A 10 4.61 -7.78 10.30
CA GLU A 10 6.06 -7.95 10.12
C GLU A 10 6.86 -6.68 10.45
N CYS A 11 6.37 -5.50 10.10
CA CYS A 11 7.06 -4.23 10.44
C CYS A 11 6.91 -3.87 11.93
N LEU A 12 5.75 -4.15 12.52
CA LEU A 12 5.54 -3.99 13.96
C LEU A 12 6.35 -5.01 14.78
N PHE A 13 6.69 -6.17 14.22
CA PHE A 13 7.54 -7.17 14.88
C PHE A 13 8.97 -6.65 15.10
N TYR A 14 9.57 -5.98 14.11
CA TYR A 14 10.88 -5.33 14.27
C TYR A 14 10.84 -4.13 15.22
N LEU A 15 9.74 -3.37 15.27
CA LEU A 15 9.57 -2.28 16.24
C LEU A 15 9.26 -2.78 17.66
N CYS A 16 8.51 -3.87 17.82
CA CYS A 16 8.14 -4.44 19.12
C CYS A 16 9.34 -5.06 19.84
N ALA A 17 10.27 -5.69 19.11
CA ALA A 17 11.50 -6.24 19.69
C ALA A 17 12.42 -5.16 20.32
N GLU A 18 12.37 -3.91 19.82
CA GLU A 18 13.09 -2.75 20.39
C GLU A 18 12.27 -1.93 21.42
N LEU A 19 10.98 -2.24 21.58
CA LEU A 19 10.04 -1.55 22.47
C LEU A 19 9.64 -2.34 23.71
N GLY A 20 10.14 -3.57 23.89
CA GLY A 20 10.01 -4.34 25.14
C GLY A 20 8.58 -4.78 25.49
N LEU A 21 7.71 -4.98 24.49
CA LEU A 21 6.41 -5.60 24.72
C LEU A 21 6.50 -7.11 24.45
N VAL A 22 6.33 -7.93 25.49
CA VAL A 22 6.22 -9.38 25.39
C VAL A 22 4.86 -9.74 24.82
N ILE A 23 4.83 -10.28 23.60
CA ILE A 23 3.73 -11.12 23.14
C ILE A 23 4.34 -12.40 22.58
N THR A 24 4.11 -13.51 23.28
CA THR A 24 4.59 -14.83 22.91
C THR A 24 3.71 -15.44 21.82
N SER A 25 4.29 -15.73 20.66
CA SER A 25 4.21 -17.06 20.01
C SER A 25 4.93 -17.04 18.65
N THR A 26 6.11 -17.67 18.68
CA THR A 26 6.77 -18.45 17.62
C THR A 26 6.33 -18.25 16.17
N LEU A 27 7.27 -17.78 15.33
CA LEU A 27 7.61 -18.42 14.04
C LEU A 27 9.01 -17.95 13.60
N SER A 28 10.02 -18.71 14.04
CA SER A 28 11.34 -18.70 13.44
C SER A 28 11.25 -19.45 12.12
N SER A 29 11.64 -18.80 11.01
CA SER A 29 12.46 -19.42 9.95
C SER A 29 12.63 -18.46 8.79
N ARG A 30 13.74 -17.69 8.79
CA ARG A 30 14.56 -17.59 7.58
C ARG A 30 15.98 -17.09 7.89
N GLU A 31 16.72 -17.93 8.59
CA GLU A 31 18.18 -17.97 8.47
C GLU A 31 18.53 -18.31 7.00
N ARG A 32 19.44 -17.54 6.38
CA ARG A 32 20.14 -17.99 5.17
C ARG A 32 21.62 -18.10 5.50
N LEU A 33 21.98 -19.28 6.00
CA LEU A 33 23.35 -19.78 6.03
C LEU A 33 23.83 -20.09 4.61
N HIS A 34 25.14 -19.89 4.42
CA HIS A 34 25.91 -20.24 3.23
C HIS A 34 25.81 -21.73 2.86
N GLY A 35 25.80 -22.01 1.55
CA GLY A 35 26.00 -23.36 1.02
C GLY A 35 25.78 -23.43 -0.50
N CYS A 36 26.86 -23.34 -1.28
CA CYS A 36 26.86 -23.64 -2.71
C CYS A 36 26.66 -25.13 -2.95
N THR A 37 25.86 -25.50 -3.95
CA THR A 37 26.28 -26.20 -5.20
C THR A 37 25.03 -26.82 -5.84
N HIS A 38 24.63 -26.33 -7.00
CA HIS A 38 24.47 -27.12 -8.22
C HIS A 38 23.96 -26.20 -9.33
N ALA A 39 24.73 -26.15 -10.42
CA ALA A 39 24.48 -25.33 -11.58
C ALA A 39 23.20 -25.77 -12.31
N THR A 40 22.20 -24.92 -12.32
CA THR A 40 21.19 -24.88 -13.39
C THR A 40 21.06 -23.43 -13.85
N LYS A 41 21.09 -23.25 -15.17
CA LYS A 41 21.04 -21.95 -15.86
C LYS A 41 19.72 -21.26 -15.53
N PHE A 42 19.69 -20.44 -14.48
CA PHE A 42 18.50 -19.73 -14.09
C PHE A 42 18.53 -18.31 -14.66
N VAL A 43 17.49 -17.94 -15.41
CA VAL A 43 17.18 -16.55 -15.78
C VAL A 43 17.27 -15.71 -14.52
N GLY A 44 18.25 -14.82 -14.43
CA GLY A 44 18.55 -14.09 -13.19
C GLY A 44 17.28 -13.55 -12.54
N PHE A 45 16.95 -14.04 -11.35
CA PHE A 45 15.93 -13.39 -10.53
C PHE A 45 16.48 -12.01 -10.18
N SER A 46 16.05 -10.98 -10.91
CA SER A 46 16.16 -9.62 -10.38
C SER A 46 15.42 -9.64 -9.04
N ALA A 47 16.15 -9.43 -7.95
CA ALA A 47 15.53 -9.30 -6.65
C ALA A 47 14.53 -8.14 -6.77
N ARG A 48 13.23 -8.44 -6.68
CA ARG A 48 12.21 -7.40 -6.67
C ARG A 48 12.47 -6.56 -5.43
N LYS A 49 13.00 -5.35 -5.62
CA LYS A 49 13.04 -4.35 -4.56
C LYS A 49 11.59 -3.95 -4.33
N HIS A 50 10.99 -4.50 -3.29
CA HIS A 50 9.67 -4.04 -2.85
C HIS A 50 9.85 -2.58 -2.43
N GLN A 51 9.26 -1.65 -3.19
CA GLN A 51 9.18 -0.26 -2.77
C GLN A 51 8.28 -0.21 -1.55
N ASP A 52 8.88 -0.09 -0.37
CA ASP A 52 8.18 0.23 0.85
C ASP A 52 8.50 1.68 1.27
N TRP A 53 7.64 2.22 2.13
CA TRP A 53 7.81 3.56 2.67
C TRP A 53 9.08 3.69 3.54
N PHE A 54 9.66 2.57 3.98
CA PHE A 54 10.76 2.58 4.92
C PHE A 54 12.09 2.91 4.24
N ASP A 55 12.38 2.31 3.09
CA ASP A 55 13.64 2.50 2.37
C ASP A 55 13.89 3.97 2.00
N GLU A 56 12.86 4.67 1.52
CA GLU A 56 12.94 6.09 1.13
C GLU A 56 13.13 7.01 2.33
N ASN A 57 12.59 6.64 3.50
CA ASN A 57 12.61 7.43 4.72
C ASN A 57 13.68 7.00 5.73
N ARG A 58 14.44 5.94 5.40
CA ARG A 58 15.40 5.29 6.29
C ARG A 58 16.37 6.27 6.98
N PRO A 59 16.99 7.26 6.29
CA PRO A 59 17.90 8.19 6.96
C PRO A 59 17.24 8.98 8.08
N GLY A 60 16.01 9.47 7.86
CA GLY A 60 15.26 10.23 8.87
C GLY A 60 14.78 9.35 10.02
N ILE A 61 14.37 8.11 9.74
CA ILE A 61 13.98 7.14 10.77
C ILE A 61 15.18 6.78 11.66
N LEU A 62 16.37 6.60 11.08
CA LEU A 62 17.58 6.29 11.84
C LEU A 62 17.96 7.41 12.82
N ASP A 63 17.86 8.68 12.40
CA ASP A 63 18.12 9.82 13.28
C ASP A 63 17.13 9.88 14.48
N LEU A 64 15.84 9.65 14.21
CA LEU A 64 14.81 9.59 15.25
C LEU A 64 15.09 8.44 16.25
N LEU A 65 15.49 7.28 15.75
CA LEU A 65 15.85 6.13 16.58
C LEU A 65 17.12 6.38 17.38
N GLN A 66 18.13 7.04 16.82
CA GLN A 66 19.34 7.44 17.56
C GLN A 66 18.99 8.36 18.74
N THR A 67 18.14 9.36 18.52
CA THR A 67 17.66 10.27 19.57
C THR A 67 16.91 9.54 20.67
N LYS A 68 15.95 8.67 20.31
CA LYS A 68 15.22 7.82 21.27
C LYS A 68 16.17 6.91 22.05
N ASN A 69 17.12 6.26 21.37
CA ASN A 69 18.06 5.33 22.00
C ASN A 69 18.99 6.05 22.98
N LYS A 70 19.44 7.27 22.66
CA LYS A 70 20.19 8.11 23.58
C LYS A 70 19.36 8.48 24.82
N ALA A 71 18.12 8.92 24.63
CA ALA A 71 17.22 9.23 25.74
C ALA A 71 16.95 8.00 26.62
N HIS A 72 16.81 6.82 26.02
CA HIS A 72 16.62 5.57 26.74
C HIS A 72 17.84 5.20 27.58
N LYS A 73 19.04 5.29 27.01
CA LYS A 73 20.29 5.05 27.76
C LYS A 73 20.41 5.99 28.96
N ASN A 74 20.13 7.28 28.78
CA ASN A 74 20.16 8.25 29.88
C ASN A 74 19.16 7.90 30.99
N ARG A 75 17.92 7.51 30.63
CA ARG A 75 16.92 7.04 31.60
C ARG A 75 17.38 5.80 32.36
N LEU A 76 18.02 4.84 31.70
CA LEU A 76 18.53 3.63 32.35
C LEU A 76 19.68 3.93 33.31
N CYS A 77 20.54 4.91 32.99
CA CYS A 77 21.61 5.33 33.88
C CYS A 77 21.12 6.05 35.14
N ASN A 78 19.97 6.73 35.07
CA ASN A 78 19.38 7.43 36.20
C ASN A 78 17.84 7.31 36.17
N PRO A 79 17.30 6.21 36.73
CA PRO A 79 15.86 5.89 36.64
C PRO A 79 14.99 6.82 37.49
N ASP A 80 15.53 7.40 38.55
CA ASP A 80 14.77 8.25 39.48
C ASP A 80 14.59 9.69 38.97
N SER A 81 15.30 10.07 37.90
CA SER A 81 15.20 11.40 37.31
C SER A 81 13.89 11.58 36.53
N PRO A 82 12.98 12.48 36.96
CA PRO A 82 11.71 12.70 36.26
C PRO A 82 11.91 13.32 34.86
N SER A 83 12.93 14.17 34.69
CA SER A 83 13.23 14.83 33.42
C SER A 83 13.74 13.85 32.36
N LEU A 84 14.59 12.89 32.74
CA LEU A 84 15.06 11.85 31.81
C LEU A 84 13.95 10.87 31.42
N ASN A 85 13.05 10.57 32.36
CA ASN A 85 11.85 9.80 32.07
C ASN A 85 10.93 10.51 31.08
N LEU A 86 10.71 11.81 31.27
CA LEU A 86 9.90 12.63 30.36
C LEU A 86 10.53 12.68 28.96
N ALA A 87 11.82 13.00 28.86
CA ALA A 87 12.54 13.06 27.59
C ALA A 87 12.50 11.73 26.81
N TRP A 88 12.63 10.60 27.52
CA TRP A 88 12.46 9.28 26.90
C TRP A 88 11.03 9.07 26.39
N LYS A 89 10.00 9.38 27.19
CA LYS A 89 8.59 9.26 26.78
C LYS A 89 8.29 10.10 25.55
N GLU A 90 8.72 11.37 25.53
CA GLU A 90 8.54 12.28 24.40
C GLU A 90 9.23 11.78 23.13
N SER A 91 10.50 11.35 23.24
CA SER A 91 11.23 10.81 22.08
C SER A 91 10.59 9.54 21.52
N ARG A 92 10.07 8.66 22.39
CA ARG A 92 9.33 7.45 21.99
C ARG A 92 8.03 7.81 21.27
N THR A 93 7.24 8.73 21.83
CA THR A 93 5.99 9.20 21.22
C THR A 93 6.24 9.84 19.86
N LYS A 94 7.30 10.66 19.74
CA LYS A 94 7.70 11.28 18.47
C LYS A 94 8.04 10.24 17.40
N VAL A 95 8.85 9.24 17.73
CA VAL A 95 9.19 8.13 16.82
C VAL A 95 7.92 7.45 16.32
N TRP A 96 7.01 7.09 17.25
CA TRP A 96 5.78 6.41 16.90
C TRP A 96 4.89 7.23 15.97
N HIS A 97 4.69 8.52 16.26
CA HIS A 97 3.89 9.40 15.41
C HIS A 97 4.47 9.54 14.00
N VAL A 98 5.78 9.80 13.88
CA VAL A 98 6.40 10.00 12.57
C VAL A 98 6.32 8.72 11.73
N LEU A 99 6.62 7.56 12.31
CA LEU A 99 6.52 6.28 11.59
C LEU A 99 5.09 6.03 11.11
N ARG A 100 4.09 6.32 11.95
CA ARG A 100 2.69 6.13 11.59
C ARG A 100 2.25 7.07 10.47
N CYS A 101 2.71 8.33 10.48
CA CYS A 101 2.43 9.28 9.41
C CYS A 101 3.06 8.82 8.08
N LEU A 102 4.34 8.46 8.08
CA LEU A 102 5.05 8.01 6.87
C LEU A 102 4.40 6.78 6.24
N GLU A 103 4.03 5.80 7.06
CA GLU A 103 3.31 4.61 6.60
C GLU A 103 1.93 4.98 6.01
N ASN A 104 1.18 5.83 6.70
CA ASN A 104 -0.16 6.22 6.28
C ASN A 104 -0.13 7.00 4.96
N ASP A 105 0.81 7.93 4.81
CA ASP A 105 1.00 8.71 3.59
C ASP A 105 1.32 7.81 2.40
N TRP A 106 2.16 6.79 2.61
CA TRP A 106 2.47 5.80 1.59
C TRP A 106 1.25 4.97 1.19
N TRP A 107 0.45 4.47 2.14
CA TRP A 107 -0.77 3.71 1.83
C TRP A 107 -1.81 4.55 1.09
N ILE A 108 -1.95 5.83 1.47
CA ILE A 108 -2.82 6.77 0.78
C ILE A 108 -2.33 6.95 -0.67
N ASN A 109 -1.02 7.16 -0.87
CA ASN A 109 -0.45 7.31 -2.21
C ASN A 109 -0.63 6.04 -3.05
N LYS A 110 -0.39 4.86 -2.47
CA LYS A 110 -0.56 3.58 -3.15
C LYS A 110 -2.01 3.33 -3.54
N THR A 111 -2.95 3.70 -2.67
CA THR A 111 -4.39 3.59 -2.97
C THR A 111 -4.78 4.51 -4.13
N ARG A 112 -4.26 5.75 -4.18
CA ARG A 112 -4.50 6.66 -5.31
C ARG A 112 -3.93 6.14 -6.61
N GLU A 113 -2.73 5.55 -6.58
CA GLU A 113 -2.12 4.92 -7.76
C GLU A 113 -3.01 3.79 -8.31
N ILE A 114 -3.44 2.88 -7.44
CA ILE A 114 -4.33 1.77 -7.81
C ILE A 114 -5.66 2.30 -8.36
N GLN A 115 -6.26 3.29 -7.71
CA GLN A 115 -7.50 3.91 -8.18
C GLN A 115 -7.31 4.55 -9.56
N GLY A 116 -6.22 5.27 -9.79
CA GLY A 116 -5.92 5.88 -11.08
C GLY A 116 -5.75 4.86 -12.22
N LEU A 117 -5.16 3.70 -11.93
CA LEU A 117 -5.07 2.60 -12.88
C LEU A 117 -6.44 1.99 -13.21
N VAL A 118 -7.28 1.81 -12.19
CA VAL A 118 -8.66 1.32 -12.36
C VAL A 118 -9.48 2.30 -13.19
N ASP A 119 -9.44 3.60 -12.86
CA ASP A 119 -10.18 4.65 -13.59
C ASP A 119 -9.74 4.75 -15.04
N THR A 120 -8.43 4.64 -15.29
CA THR A 120 -7.88 4.67 -16.66
C THR A 120 -8.34 3.45 -17.46
N LYS A 121 -8.36 2.27 -16.84
CA LYS A 121 -8.86 1.05 -17.50
C LYS A 121 -10.35 1.16 -17.81
N ILE A 122 -11.17 1.50 -16.81
CA ILE A 122 -12.61 1.68 -16.97
C ILE A 122 -12.92 2.69 -18.07
N ARG A 123 -12.20 3.82 -18.11
CA ARG A 123 -12.36 4.84 -19.15
C ARG A 123 -12.09 4.27 -20.55
N LYS A 124 -11.01 3.51 -20.73
CA LYS A 124 -10.67 2.88 -22.02
C LYS A 124 -11.72 1.85 -22.44
N ASP A 125 -12.19 1.04 -21.51
CA ASP A 125 -13.22 0.03 -21.76
C ASP A 125 -14.54 0.71 -22.19
N PHE A 126 -14.95 1.80 -21.51
CA PHE A 126 -16.13 2.58 -21.88
C PHE A 126 -16.00 3.24 -23.26
N THR A 127 -14.86 3.87 -23.57
CA THR A 127 -14.65 4.48 -24.90
C THR A 127 -14.71 3.44 -26.01
N THR A 128 -14.16 2.25 -25.75
CA THR A 128 -14.20 1.13 -26.71
C THR A 128 -15.64 0.68 -26.92
N LEU A 129 -16.39 0.43 -25.85
CA LEU A 129 -17.80 0.03 -25.91
C LEU A 129 -18.67 1.08 -26.63
N SER A 130 -18.48 2.36 -26.31
CA SER A 130 -19.22 3.46 -26.92
C SER A 130 -18.96 3.57 -28.42
N SER A 131 -17.70 3.40 -28.85
CA SER A 131 -17.36 3.40 -30.28
C SER A 131 -18.01 2.24 -31.04
N LEU A 132 -18.12 1.06 -30.42
CA LEU A 132 -18.82 -0.09 -31.01
C LEU A 132 -20.33 0.16 -31.12
N ALA A 133 -20.93 0.85 -30.14
CA ALA A 133 -22.36 1.17 -30.15
C ALA A 133 -22.75 2.19 -31.23
N GLN A 134 -21.84 3.10 -31.61
CA GLN A 134 -22.09 4.09 -32.68
C GLN A 134 -22.23 3.46 -34.07
N HIS A 135 -21.74 2.24 -34.27
CA HIS A 135 -21.82 1.53 -35.55
C HIS A 135 -23.07 0.66 -35.71
N SER A 136 -23.88 0.48 -34.65
CA SER A 136 -25.16 -0.24 -34.71
C SER A 136 -26.35 0.73 -34.66
N VAL A 137 -26.43 1.68 -35.59
CA VAL A 137 -27.69 2.39 -35.82
C VAL A 137 -28.56 1.48 -36.67
N HIS A 138 -29.34 0.62 -36.00
CA HIS A 138 -30.41 -0.09 -36.69
C HIS A 138 -31.53 0.92 -37.00
N PRO A 139 -31.88 1.12 -38.29
CA PRO A 139 -32.95 2.04 -38.65
C PRO A 139 -34.24 1.61 -37.97
N VAL A 140 -34.86 2.51 -37.21
CA VAL A 140 -36.13 2.23 -36.54
C VAL A 140 -37.19 2.07 -37.62
N LYS A 141 -37.77 0.87 -37.73
CA LYS A 141 -38.78 0.58 -38.76
C LYS A 141 -40.20 0.78 -38.22
N SER A 142 -41.10 1.16 -39.12
CA SER A 142 -42.55 1.17 -38.86
C SER A 142 -43.07 -0.24 -38.51
N LYS A 143 -44.29 -0.33 -37.96
CA LYS A 143 -44.87 -1.54 -37.34
C LYS A 143 -44.95 -2.67 -38.37
N ASP A 144 -45.20 -2.28 -39.61
CA ASP A 144 -45.33 -3.18 -40.74
C ASP A 144 -43.97 -3.53 -41.38
N GLY A 145 -42.87 -2.96 -40.87
CA GLY A 145 -41.49 -3.26 -41.28
C GLY A 145 -41.06 -2.67 -42.62
N LEU A 146 -41.93 -1.93 -43.31
CA LEU A 146 -41.72 -1.47 -44.68
C LEU A 146 -41.03 -0.10 -44.80
N ALA A 147 -41.18 0.78 -43.81
CA ALA A 147 -40.64 2.14 -43.83
C ALA A 147 -39.69 2.40 -42.66
N VAL A 148 -38.64 3.21 -42.88
CA VAL A 148 -37.74 3.69 -41.84
C VAL A 148 -38.27 5.02 -41.30
N ILE A 149 -38.43 5.10 -39.98
CA ILE A 149 -38.91 6.28 -39.27
C ILE A 149 -37.72 7.21 -39.03
N ASN A 150 -37.82 8.44 -39.57
CA ASN A 150 -36.74 9.43 -39.49
C ASN A 150 -37.12 10.68 -38.67
N ASN A 151 -38.39 10.82 -38.23
CA ASN A 151 -38.88 11.98 -37.49
C ASN A 151 -39.45 11.58 -36.12
N PHE A 152 -39.18 12.42 -35.11
CA PHE A 152 -39.58 12.18 -33.71
C PHE A 152 -41.10 12.15 -33.50
N GLU A 153 -41.85 12.95 -34.27
CA GLU A 153 -43.32 13.03 -34.22
C GLU A 153 -43.99 11.66 -34.46
N GLU A 154 -43.43 10.83 -35.34
CA GLU A 154 -43.97 9.49 -35.65
C GLU A 154 -43.71 8.44 -34.56
N ILE A 155 -42.79 8.71 -33.63
CA ILE A 155 -42.46 7.81 -32.52
C ILE A 155 -43.47 7.97 -31.37
N VAL A 156 -43.97 9.19 -31.16
CA VAL A 156 -44.84 9.56 -30.02
C VAL A 156 -46.31 9.15 -30.24
N LEU A 157 -46.72 8.92 -31.48
CA LEU A 157 -48.09 8.54 -31.84
C LEU A 157 -48.39 7.03 -31.75
N ARG A 158 -47.54 6.25 -31.06
CA ARG A 158 -47.69 4.81 -30.87
C ARG A 158 -48.13 4.40 -29.47
#